data_AF-A0A1H3G571-F1
#
_entry.id   AF-A0A1H3G571-F1
#
_cell.length_a   1.000
_cell.length_b   1.000
_cell.length_c   1.000
_cell.angle_alpha   90.00
_cell.angle_beta   90.00
_cell.angle_gamma   90.00
#
_symmetry.space_group_name_H-M   'P 1'
#
loop_
_entity.id
_entity.type
_entity.pdbx_description
1 polymer ?
#
loop_
_entity_poly.entity_id
_entity_poly.type
_entity_poly.pdbx_seq_one_letter_code
_entity_poly.pdbx_strand_id
1 'polypeptide(L)'
;MTVLTSRADVPTEAPARYAKQLLSHLGRRTTWTTDGDTSSAEIAGGTGRVAVGDGVLTLVAEASDAETLGRVQHVLGSHLERFGQRSELTVTWTGDVAPGPTPPARGEHRRPAEHG
;
A
#
# COMPACT_ATOMS: atom_id res chain seq x y z
N MET A 1 0.84 -16.19 -15.63
CA MET A 1 0.15 -15.34 -14.64
C MET A 1 0.88 -14.02 -14.61
N THR A 2 0.26 -12.94 -15.08
CA THR A 2 0.84 -11.60 -15.07
C THR A 2 0.63 -10.99 -13.68
N VAL A 3 1.71 -10.61 -13.01
CA VAL A 3 1.64 -9.81 -11.78
C VAL A 3 1.73 -8.34 -12.17
N LEU A 4 0.83 -7.53 -11.63
CA LEU A 4 0.86 -6.09 -11.77
C LEU A 4 1.72 -5.50 -10.65
N THR A 5 2.53 -4.50 -10.96
CA THR A 5 3.43 -3.86 -10.01
C THR A 5 3.31 -2.35 -10.12
N SER A 6 3.26 -1.69 -8.95
CA SER A 6 3.37 -0.23 -8.83
C SER A 6 4.38 0.13 -7.75
N ARG A 7 5.08 1.24 -7.96
CA ARG A 7 6.13 1.75 -7.08
C ARG A 7 5.88 3.22 -6.75
N ALA A 8 6.10 3.63 -5.51
CA ALA A 8 6.10 5.02 -5.09
C ALA A 8 7.46 5.38 -4.49
N ASP A 9 8.11 6.42 -5.00
CA ASP A 9 9.25 7.04 -4.35
C ASP A 9 8.79 8.28 -3.58
N VAL A 10 9.14 8.32 -2.29
CA VAL A 10 8.71 9.38 -1.39
C VAL A 10 9.96 10.03 -0.81
N PRO A 11 10.39 11.18 -1.34
CA PRO A 11 11.54 11.90 -0.80
C PRO A 11 11.23 12.35 0.62
N THR A 12 12.12 12.01 1.55
CA THR A 12 11.95 12.32 2.97
C THR A 12 13.29 12.33 3.69
N GLU A 13 13.47 13.24 4.63
CA GLU A 13 14.69 13.32 5.44
C GLU A 13 14.84 12.15 6.43
N ALA A 14 13.76 11.39 6.69
CA ALA A 14 13.75 10.33 7.69
C ALA A 14 13.10 9.02 7.21
N PRO A 15 13.60 8.39 6.12
CA PRO A 15 12.95 7.23 5.50
C PRO A 15 12.89 6.02 6.45
N ALA A 16 13.96 5.77 7.20
CA ALA A 16 14.01 4.70 8.20
C ALA A 16 12.97 4.89 9.33
N ARG A 17 12.70 6.14 9.73
CA ARG A 17 11.73 6.46 10.78
C ARG A 17 10.30 6.18 10.29
N TYR A 18 9.98 6.58 9.07
CA TYR A 18 8.66 6.35 8.48
C TYR A 18 8.42 4.86 8.18
N ALA A 19 9.43 4.14 7.67
CA ALA A 19 9.36 2.70 7.49
C ALA A 19 9.03 1.97 8.81
N LYS A 20 9.76 2.27 9.90
CA LYS A 20 9.49 1.66 11.21
C LYS A 20 8.07 1.94 11.71
N GLN A 21 7.54 3.13 11.50
CA GLN A 21 6.15 3.46 11.87
C GLN A 21 5.13 2.65 11.07
N LEU A 22 5.32 2.55 9.75
CA LEU A 22 4.51 1.71 8.85
C LEU A 22 4.51 0.25 9.30
N LEU A 23 5.71 -0.33 9.46
CA LEU A 23 5.90 -1.71 9.90
C LEU A 23 5.27 -1.97 11.27
N SER A 24 5.43 -1.06 12.23
CA SER A 24 4.88 -1.22 13.58
C SER A 24 3.35 -1.10 13.60
N HIS A 25 2.78 -0.29 12.73
CA HIS A 25 1.33 -0.11 12.62
C HIS A 25 0.67 -1.29 11.92
N LEU A 26 1.18 -1.65 10.73
CA LEU A 26 0.66 -2.75 9.91
C LEU A 26 1.03 -4.12 10.49
N GLY A 27 2.13 -4.20 11.26
CA GLY A 27 2.56 -5.36 12.04
C GLY A 27 1.51 -5.92 13.00
N ARG A 28 0.48 -5.14 13.34
CA ARG A 28 -0.66 -5.59 14.17
C ARG A 28 -1.58 -6.56 13.43
N ARG A 29 -1.66 -6.46 12.10
CA ARG A 29 -2.59 -7.26 11.28
C ARG A 29 -1.88 -8.09 10.20
N THR A 30 -0.60 -7.85 9.99
CA THR A 30 0.20 -8.46 8.93
C THR A 30 1.60 -8.79 9.45
N THR A 31 2.15 -9.92 9.06
CA THR A 31 3.54 -10.29 9.35
C THR A 31 4.48 -9.68 8.32
N TRP A 32 5.45 -8.89 8.78
CA TRP A 32 6.49 -8.31 7.93
C TRP A 32 7.75 -9.16 7.98
N THR A 33 8.36 -9.36 6.81
CA THR A 33 9.69 -9.94 6.65
C THR A 33 10.65 -8.82 6.28
N THR A 34 11.65 -8.57 7.12
CA THR A 34 12.68 -7.56 6.87
C THR A 34 13.97 -8.24 6.44
N ASP A 35 14.49 -7.82 5.28
CA ASP A 35 15.76 -8.21 4.69
C ASP A 35 16.59 -6.95 4.43
N GLY A 36 17.57 -6.69 5.30
CA GLY A 36 18.35 -5.46 5.30
C GLY A 36 17.46 -4.21 5.42
N ASP A 37 17.56 -3.32 4.42
CA ASP A 37 16.79 -2.07 4.35
C ASP A 37 15.41 -2.24 3.67
N THR A 38 15.06 -3.46 3.28
CA THR A 38 13.80 -3.77 2.61
C THR A 38 12.91 -4.64 3.50
N SER A 39 11.63 -4.31 3.56
CA SER A 39 10.63 -5.06 4.31
C SER A 39 9.46 -5.38 3.42
N SER A 40 9.00 -6.63 3.40
CA SER A 40 7.88 -7.08 2.57
C SER A 40 6.83 -7.81 3.42
N ALA A 41 5.57 -7.71 3.01
CA ALA A 41 4.46 -8.34 3.68
C ALA A 41 3.22 -8.52 2.79
N GLU A 42 2.33 -9.43 3.14
CA GLU A 42 1.03 -9.57 2.47
C GLU A 42 0.00 -8.57 3.00
N ILE A 43 -0.49 -7.70 2.12
CA ILE A 43 -1.42 -6.62 2.46
C ILE A 43 -2.65 -6.75 1.56
N ALA A 44 -3.84 -6.81 2.14
CA ALA A 44 -5.12 -6.76 1.41
C ALA A 44 -5.26 -7.73 0.21
N GLY A 45 -4.56 -8.88 0.26
CA GLY A 45 -4.56 -9.91 -0.79
C GLY A 45 -3.48 -9.75 -1.87
N GLY A 46 -2.59 -8.76 -1.74
CA GLY A 46 -1.39 -8.59 -2.56
C GLY A 46 -0.13 -8.49 -1.69
N THR A 47 1.00 -8.14 -2.29
CA THR A 47 2.29 -7.97 -1.61
C THR A 47 2.65 -6.50 -1.56
N GLY A 48 2.93 -5.99 -0.35
CA GLY A 48 3.50 -4.67 -0.14
C GLY A 48 4.95 -4.78 0.29
N ARG A 49 5.82 -3.95 -0.27
CA ARG A 49 7.23 -3.87 0.06
C ARG A 49 7.63 -2.42 0.31
N VAL A 50 8.48 -2.21 1.31
CA VAL A 50 8.96 -0.93 1.77
C VAL A 50 10.48 -1.02 1.78
N ALA A 51 11.16 -0.16 1.02
CA ALA A 51 12.62 -0.11 1.00
C ALA A 51 13.09 1.27 1.46
N VAL A 52 13.98 1.27 2.45
CA VAL A 52 14.60 2.47 3.02
C VAL A 52 15.82 2.79 2.16
N GLY A 53 15.78 3.93 1.47
CA GLY A 53 16.92 4.49 0.76
C GLY A 53 17.53 5.68 1.51
N ASP A 54 18.54 6.29 0.89
CA ASP A 54 19.14 7.53 1.38
C ASP A 54 18.28 8.72 0.95
N GLY A 55 17.62 9.38 1.91
CA GLY A 55 16.72 10.51 1.65
C GLY A 55 15.42 10.17 0.91
N VAL A 56 15.13 8.90 0.66
CA VAL A 56 13.93 8.45 -0.04
C VAL A 56 13.37 7.17 0.57
N LEU A 57 12.06 7.13 0.79
CA LEU A 57 11.33 5.93 1.15
C LEU A 57 10.65 5.37 -0.10
N THR A 58 11.02 4.16 -0.47
CA THR A 58 10.42 3.45 -1.60
C THR A 58 9.31 2.55 -1.11
N LEU A 59 8.14 2.63 -1.74
CA LEU A 59 7.04 1.70 -1.59
C LEU A 59 6.87 0.92 -2.89
N VAL A 60 6.60 -0.38 -2.80
CA VAL A 60 6.27 -1.24 -3.94
C VAL A 60 5.03 -2.05 -3.58
N ALA A 61 4.10 -2.12 -4.51
CA ALA A 61 2.87 -2.87 -4.41
C ALA A 61 2.80 -3.86 -5.58
N GLU A 62 2.49 -5.11 -5.29
CA GLU A 62 2.42 -6.20 -6.27
C GLU A 62 1.11 -6.95 -6.06
N ALA A 63 0.39 -7.25 -7.14
CA ALA A 63 -0.82 -8.07 -7.06
C ALA A 63 -1.15 -8.70 -8.41
N SER A 64 -1.99 -9.74 -8.41
CA SER A 64 -2.45 -10.40 -9.64
C SER A 64 -3.49 -9.57 -10.41
N ASP A 65 -4.16 -8.62 -9.75
CA ASP A 65 -5.28 -7.84 -10.30
C ASP A 65 -5.20 -6.37 -9.89
N ALA A 66 -5.68 -5.47 -10.76
CA ALA A 66 -5.65 -4.03 -10.55
C ALA A 66 -6.43 -3.57 -9.29
N GLU A 67 -7.52 -4.26 -8.94
CA GLU A 67 -8.31 -3.96 -7.75
C GLU A 67 -7.52 -4.20 -6.46
N THR A 68 -6.83 -5.35 -6.39
CA THR A 68 -5.97 -5.69 -5.25
C THR A 68 -4.74 -4.79 -5.21
N LEU A 69 -4.15 -4.51 -6.37
CA LEU A 69 -3.03 -3.58 -6.47
C LEU A 69 -3.41 -2.19 -5.95
N GLY A 70 -4.58 -1.67 -6.33
CA GLY A 70 -5.11 -0.40 -5.84
C GLY A 70 -5.35 -0.38 -4.32
N ARG A 71 -5.82 -1.50 -3.74
CA ARG A 71 -5.95 -1.64 -2.28
C ARG A 71 -4.60 -1.55 -1.57
N VAL A 72 -3.58 -2.26 -2.05
CA VAL A 72 -2.23 -2.23 -1.45
C VAL A 72 -1.65 -0.82 -1.54
N GLN A 73 -1.74 -0.18 -2.70
CA GLN A 73 -1.31 1.20 -2.90
C GLN A 73 -1.99 2.16 -1.94
N HIS A 74 -3.32 2.04 -1.79
CA HIS A 74 -4.09 2.89 -0.89
C HIS A 74 -3.70 2.70 0.57
N VAL A 75 -3.52 1.45 1.02
CA VAL A 75 -3.10 1.14 2.39
C VAL A 75 -1.71 1.72 2.66
N LEU A 76 -0.73 1.48 1.79
CA LEU A 76 0.63 1.99 2.00
C LEU A 76 0.70 3.53 1.90
N GLY A 77 0.08 4.09 0.86
CA GLY A 77 0.07 5.53 0.59
C GLY A 77 -0.64 6.33 1.69
N SER A 78 -1.88 5.98 2.01
CA SER A 78 -2.67 6.73 3.00
C SER A 78 -2.03 6.74 4.38
N HIS A 79 -1.41 5.64 4.82
CA HIS A 79 -0.71 5.61 6.11
C HIS A 79 0.55 6.48 6.07
N LEU A 80 1.31 6.43 4.97
CA LEU A 80 2.51 7.24 4.84
C LEU A 80 2.19 8.74 4.78
N GLU A 81 1.19 9.16 4.01
CA GLU A 81 0.72 10.55 3.97
C GLU A 81 0.22 11.00 5.35
N ARG A 82 -0.48 10.12 6.08
CA ARG A 82 -0.97 10.43 7.42
C ARG A 82 0.15 10.57 8.44
N PHE A 83 1.19 9.74 8.37
CA PHE A 83 2.37 9.88 9.22
C PHE A 83 3.22 11.10 8.82
N GLY A 84 3.32 11.35 7.52
CA GLY A 84 4.05 12.44 6.91
C GLY A 84 3.29 13.76 6.81
N GLN A 85 2.07 13.86 7.35
CA GLN A 85 1.24 15.05 7.22
C GLN A 85 1.93 16.29 7.78
N ARG A 86 2.75 16.13 8.83
CA ARG A 86 3.58 17.22 9.39
C ARG A 86 4.80 17.56 8.54
N SER A 87 5.22 16.66 7.67
CA SER A 87 6.37 16.82 6.76
C SER A 87 5.92 16.98 5.31
N GLU A 88 4.63 17.23 5.07
CA GLU A 88 4.04 17.43 3.73
C GLU A 88 4.40 16.31 2.73
N LEU A 89 4.57 15.08 3.22
CA LEU A 89 4.94 13.95 2.36
C LEU A 89 3.82 13.64 1.38
N THR A 90 4.18 13.57 0.10
CA THR A 90 3.27 13.21 -0.98
C THR A 90 3.70 11.86 -1.56
N VAL A 91 2.74 10.95 -1.72
CA VAL A 91 3.00 9.61 -2.28
C VAL A 91 2.54 9.57 -3.72
N THR A 92 3.50 9.49 -4.66
CA THR A 92 3.20 9.39 -6.09
C THR A 92 3.52 7.99 -6.57
N TRP A 93 2.50 7.25 -6.98
CA TRP A 93 2.65 5.90 -7.52
C TRP A 93 2.91 5.93 -9.02
N THR A 94 3.85 5.11 -9.46
CA THR A 94 4.25 4.88 -10.86
C THR A 94 4.16 3.37 -11.13
N GLY A 95 3.41 2.95 -12.14
CA GLY A 95 3.20 1.53 -12.41
C GLY A 95 2.04 1.22 -13.34
N ASP A 96 1.74 -0.07 -13.45
CA ASP A 96 0.74 -0.62 -14.38
C ASP A 96 -0.69 -0.09 -14.10
N VAL A 97 -0.98 0.20 -12.83
CA VAL A 97 -2.20 0.90 -12.44
C VAL A 97 -1.82 2.10 -11.55
N ALA A 98 -2.17 3.30 -12.00
CA ALA A 98 -2.26 4.47 -11.11
C ALA A 98 -3.32 4.16 -10.04
N PRO A 99 -3.21 4.69 -8.81
CA PRO A 99 -4.25 4.51 -7.79
C PRO A 99 -5.52 5.20 -8.32
N GLY A 100 -6.37 4.42 -8.98
CA GLY A 100 -7.68 4.88 -9.43
C GLY A 100 -8.46 5.37 -8.21
N PRO A 101 -9.32 6.39 -8.36
CA PRO A 101 -10.15 6.85 -7.26
C PRO A 101 -10.88 5.63 -6.69
N THR A 102 -10.74 5.45 -5.37
CA THR A 102 -11.26 4.35 -4.58
C THR A 102 -12.60 3.86 -5.14
N PRO A 103 -12.75 2.61 -5.63
CA PRO A 103 -14.05 2.14 -6.03
C PRO A 103 -14.95 2.19 -4.80
N PRO A 104 -16.17 2.78 -4.88
CA PRO A 104 -17.10 2.71 -3.76
C PRO A 104 -17.30 1.24 -3.44
N ALA A 105 -17.13 0.90 -2.16
CA ALA A 105 -17.38 -0.44 -1.65
C ALA A 105 -18.66 -0.95 -2.31
N ARG A 106 -18.56 -2.04 -3.09
CA ARG A 106 -19.70 -2.70 -3.73
C ARG A 106 -20.61 -3.24 -2.61
N GLY A 107 -21.44 -2.36 -2.07
CA GLY A 107 -22.63 -2.72 -1.33
C GLY A 107 -23.73 -2.95 -2.35
N GLU A 108 -23.94 -4.20 -2.75
CA GLU A 108 -25.30 -4.66 -3.00
C GLU A 108 -25.38 -6.17 -2.83
N HIS A 109 -25.76 -6.56 -1.62
CA HIS A 109 -26.32 -7.86 -1.31
C HIS A 109 -27.70 -7.93 -1.97
N ARG A 110 -27.77 -8.41 -3.22
CA ARG A 110 -29.05 -8.66 -3.88
C ARG A 110 -29.71 -9.89 -3.25
N ARG A 111 -30.54 -9.67 -2.24
CA ARG A 111 -31.52 -10.67 -1.78
C ARG A 111 -32.57 -10.85 -2.89
N PRO A 112 -32.81 -12.05 -3.42
CA PRO A 112 -34.04 -12.28 -4.15
C PRO A 112 -35.19 -12.28 -3.13
N ALA A 113 -36.18 -11.42 -3.34
CA ALA A 113 -37.43 -11.45 -2.62
C ALA A 113 -38.17 -12.75 -2.92
N GLU A 114 -38.42 -13.53 -1.87
CA GLU A 114 -39.40 -14.58 -1.83
C GLU A 114 -40.82 -14.06 -2.16
N HIS A 115 -41.43 -14.66 -3.17
CA HIS A 115 -42.85 -14.55 -3.51
C HIS A 115 -43.41 -15.98 -3.46
N GLY A 116 -44.36 -16.22 -2.57
CA GLY A 116 -45.05 -17.50 -2.41
C GLY A 116 -45.89 -17.54 -1.14
#